data_AF-A0A814ZUR7-F1
#
_entry.id   AF-A0A814ZUR7-F1
#
_cell.length_a   1.000
_cell.length_b   1.000
_cell.length_c   1.000
_cell.angle_alpha   90.00
_cell.angle_beta   90.00
_cell.angle_gamma   90.00
#
_symmetry.space_group_name_H-M   'P 1'
#
loop_
_entity.id
_entity.type
_entity.pdbx_description
1 polymer ?
#
loop_
_entity_poly.entity_id
_entity_poly.type
_entity_poly.pdbx_seq_one_letter_code
_entity_poly.pdbx_strand_id
1 'polypeptide(L)'
;MNEETCLTPAFGKALTSHVEIPKKSQFALIFSFDPGTVSFSGKPGGNSFFTSTLLNHLERPNVRLEDIMGEVIKEMLHKSFNRQRPWINSCLTEPFYFKKGL
;
A
#
# COMPACT_ATOMS: atom_id res chain seq x y z
N MET A 1 -14.83 -34.04 13.61
CA MET A 1 -14.68 -34.40 12.19
C MET A 1 -14.52 -33.08 11.49
N ASN A 2 -13.29 -32.61 11.36
CA ASN A 2 -13.00 -31.24 10.95
C ASN A 2 -12.67 -31.29 9.48
N GLU A 3 -13.51 -30.68 8.66
CA GLU A 3 -13.30 -30.52 7.23
C GLU A 3 -12.17 -29.50 7.02
N GLU A 4 -10.92 -29.98 7.04
CA GLU A 4 -9.84 -29.28 6.38
C GLU A 4 -10.13 -29.33 4.89
N THR A 5 -10.76 -28.28 4.37
CA THR A 5 -11.02 -28.14 2.94
C THR A 5 -9.67 -28.07 2.23
N CYS A 6 -9.25 -29.21 1.68
CA CYS A 6 -8.04 -29.34 0.89
C CYS A 6 -8.16 -28.42 -0.33
N LEU A 7 -7.49 -27.26 -0.27
CA LEU A 7 -7.44 -26.31 -1.37
C LEU A 7 -6.80 -27.03 -2.56
N THR A 8 -7.62 -27.41 -3.54
CA THR A 8 -7.14 -28.05 -4.75
C THR A 8 -6.61 -26.94 -5.67
N PRO A 9 -5.32 -26.92 -6.02
CA PRO A 9 -4.78 -25.90 -6.90
C PRO A 9 -5.47 -25.96 -8.27
N ALA A 10 -5.83 -24.79 -8.83
CA ALA A 10 -6.41 -24.71 -10.16
C ALA A 10 -5.44 -25.27 -11.21
N PHE A 11 -5.97 -26.07 -12.13
CA PHE A 11 -5.22 -26.91 -13.06
C PHE A 11 -4.39 -26.06 -14.04
N GLY A 12 -3.14 -25.81 -13.67
CA GLY A 12 -2.15 -25.08 -14.46
C GLY A 12 -0.76 -25.28 -13.88
N LYS A 13 -0.21 -26.49 -14.06
CA LYS A 13 1.20 -26.88 -13.83
C LYS A 13 2.03 -25.96 -12.92
N ALA A 14 1.97 -26.23 -11.61
CA ALA A 14 3.16 -26.18 -10.75
C ALA A 14 3.17 -27.44 -9.87
N LEU A 15 3.69 -28.49 -10.49
CA LEU A 15 4.44 -29.63 -9.95
C LEU A 15 4.25 -29.99 -8.46
N THR A 16 3.81 -31.23 -8.29
CA THR A 16 3.97 -32.11 -7.14
C THR A 16 5.34 -32.00 -6.45
N SER A 17 5.42 -31.17 -5.42
CA SER A 17 6.30 -31.30 -4.26
C SER A 17 5.72 -30.37 -3.19
N HIS A 18 6.01 -30.61 -1.91
CA HIS A 18 5.44 -29.85 -0.80
C HIS A 18 5.34 -28.35 -1.11
N VAL A 19 4.12 -27.84 -1.29
CA VAL A 19 3.89 -26.40 -1.34
C VAL A 19 4.01 -25.92 0.08
N GLU A 20 5.24 -25.66 0.52
CA GLU A 20 5.45 -24.80 1.66
C GLU A 20 4.93 -23.42 1.25
N ILE A 21 3.77 -23.04 1.79
CA ILE A 21 3.32 -21.66 1.72
C ILE A 21 4.43 -20.83 2.38
N PRO A 22 5.15 -19.98 1.64
CA PRO A 22 6.26 -19.24 2.21
C PRO A 22 5.76 -18.44 3.43
N LYS A 23 6.57 -18.39 4.48
CA LYS A 23 6.31 -17.64 5.73
C LYS A 23 5.58 -16.34 5.40
N LYS A 24 4.41 -16.11 6.04
CA LYS A 24 3.53 -14.93 5.93
C LYS A 24 4.30 -13.63 5.72
N SER A 25 4.70 -13.35 4.49
CA SER A 25 5.48 -12.17 4.14
C SER A 25 4.47 -11.13 3.73
N GLN A 26 4.24 -10.18 4.63
CA GLN A 26 3.34 -9.06 4.43
C GLN A 26 4.16 -7.87 3.96
N PHE A 27 3.74 -7.25 2.86
CA PHE A 27 4.39 -6.06 2.31
C PHE A 27 3.36 -5.07 1.80
N ALA A 28 3.79 -3.81 1.71
CA ALA A 28 3.11 -2.76 0.99
C ALA A 28 4.15 -2.00 0.16
N LEU A 29 3.91 -1.90 -1.14
CA LEU A 29 4.67 -1.09 -2.08
C LEU A 29 3.85 0.15 -2.39
N ILE A 30 4.36 1.32 -2.01
CA ILE A 30 3.67 2.60 -2.17
C ILE A 30 4.42 3.43 -3.21
N PHE A 31 3.76 3.72 -4.32
CA PHE A 31 4.27 4.49 -5.44
C PHE A 31 3.77 5.93 -5.34
N SER A 32 4.64 6.89 -5.66
CA SER A 32 4.30 8.31 -5.63
C SER A 32 3.33 8.73 -6.74
N PHE A 33 3.21 7.94 -7.81
CA PHE A 33 2.35 8.17 -8.96
C PHE A 33 1.91 6.83 -9.58
N ASP A 34 0.90 6.85 -10.43
CA ASP A 34 0.39 5.68 -11.15
C ASP A 34 0.99 5.56 -12.57
N PRO A 35 0.97 4.36 -13.18
CA PRO A 35 1.54 4.18 -14.51
C PRO A 35 0.97 5.17 -15.53
N GLY A 36 1.85 5.82 -16.28
CA GLY A 36 1.47 6.82 -17.28
C GLY A 36 1.40 8.26 -16.78
N THR A 37 1.64 8.51 -15.48
CA THR A 37 1.75 9.87 -14.92
C THR A 37 3.17 10.16 -14.39
N VAL A 38 3.37 11.34 -13.81
CA VAL A 38 4.67 11.82 -13.32
C VAL A 38 4.60 12.19 -11.84
N SER A 39 5.74 12.10 -11.15
CA SER A 39 5.89 12.65 -9.80
C SER A 39 6.32 14.11 -9.86
N PHE A 40 5.56 15.00 -9.21
CA PHE A 40 5.94 16.40 -9.07
C PHE A 40 6.88 16.62 -7.87
N SER A 41 7.99 17.30 -8.16
CA SER A 41 8.86 17.87 -7.12
C SER A 41 8.11 18.97 -6.35
N GLY A 42 8.44 19.15 -5.08
CA GLY A 42 7.92 20.23 -4.26
C GLY A 42 8.67 21.55 -4.47
N LYS A 43 8.62 22.40 -3.45
CA LYS A 43 9.41 23.64 -3.42
C LYS A 43 10.91 23.31 -3.52
N PRO A 44 11.73 24.20 -4.14
CA PRO A 44 13.18 24.02 -4.17
C PRO A 44 13.76 23.78 -2.76
N GLY A 45 14.59 22.75 -2.62
CA GLY A 45 15.19 22.35 -1.34
C GLY A 45 14.26 21.59 -0.38
N GLY A 46 13.03 21.30 -0.77
CA GLY A 46 12.04 20.58 0.04
C GLY A 46 11.73 19.16 -0.44
N ASN A 47 10.77 18.54 0.24
CA ASN A 47 10.23 17.22 -0.12
C ASN A 47 9.37 17.28 -1.40
N SER A 48 9.29 16.15 -2.11
CA SER A 48 8.33 15.98 -3.21
C SER A 48 6.88 16.19 -2.76
N PHE A 49 5.95 16.42 -3.70
CA PHE A 49 4.52 16.52 -3.35
C PHE A 49 4.04 15.27 -2.61
N PHE A 50 4.43 14.09 -3.07
CA PHE A 50 4.09 12.83 -2.42
C PHE A 50 4.67 12.73 -1.01
N THR A 51 5.98 12.91 -0.85
CA THR A 51 6.67 12.75 0.44
C THR A 51 6.15 13.76 1.47
N SER A 52 5.97 15.02 1.07
CA SER A 52 5.43 16.05 1.97
C SER A 52 4.00 15.73 2.42
N THR A 53 3.14 15.31 1.48
CA THR A 53 1.75 14.93 1.79
C THR A 53 1.71 13.70 2.69
N LEU A 54 2.49 12.66 2.39
CA LEU A 54 2.55 11.45 3.21
C LEU A 54 2.93 11.77 4.67
N LEU A 55 4.01 12.55 4.87
CA LEU A 55 4.48 12.93 6.21
C LEU A 55 3.39 13.61 7.05
N ASN A 56 2.58 14.49 6.44
CA ASN A 56 1.49 15.17 7.13
C ASN A 56 0.43 14.19 7.69
N HIS A 57 0.24 13.03 7.06
CA HIS A 57 -0.76 12.05 7.48
C HIS A 57 -0.20 10.96 8.42
N LEU A 58 1.11 10.75 8.47
CA LEU A 58 1.75 9.67 9.26
C LEU A 58 1.71 9.89 10.77
N GLU A 59 1.67 11.14 11.24
CA GLU A 59 1.75 11.45 12.68
C GLU A 59 0.47 11.14 13.47
N ARG A 60 -0.61 10.81 12.76
CA ARG A 60 -1.94 10.60 13.31
C ARG A 60 -2.04 9.23 13.97
N PRO A 61 -2.34 9.16 15.29
CA PRO A 61 -2.45 7.90 15.99
C PRO A 61 -3.70 7.13 15.54
N ASN A 62 -3.64 5.80 15.59
CA ASN A 62 -4.77 4.89 15.37
C ASN A 62 -5.45 5.00 13.98
N VAL A 63 -4.73 5.49 12.97
CA VAL A 63 -5.21 5.50 11.58
C VAL A 63 -4.55 4.37 10.79
N ARG A 64 -5.37 3.59 10.07
CA ARG A 64 -4.88 2.48 9.24
C ARG A 64 -4.13 3.02 8.02
N LEU A 65 -3.16 2.27 7.51
CA LEU A 65 -2.42 2.61 6.29
C LEU A 65 -3.36 2.88 5.12
N GLU A 66 -4.41 2.08 4.95
CA GLU A 66 -5.40 2.22 3.87
C GLU A 66 -6.13 3.56 3.94
N ASP A 67 -6.51 4.00 5.14
CA ASP A 67 -7.19 5.27 5.37
C ASP A 67 -6.22 6.45 5.13
N ILE A 68 -4.98 6.35 5.61
CA ILE A 68 -3.90 7.31 5.32
C ILE A 68 -3.72 7.46 3.81
N MET A 69 -3.59 6.36 3.08
CA MET A 69 -3.38 6.39 1.63
C MET A 69 -4.58 6.97 0.88
N GLY A 70 -5.80 6.68 1.33
CA GLY A 70 -7.02 7.28 0.77
C GLY A 70 -7.03 8.80 0.88
N GLU A 71 -6.57 9.34 2.00
CA GLU A 71 -6.47 10.79 2.18
C GLU A 71 -5.30 11.41 1.40
N VAL A 72 -4.13 10.77 1.40
CA VAL A 72 -2.98 11.18 0.59
C VAL A 72 -3.37 11.27 -0.89
N ILE A 73 -4.14 10.31 -1.40
CA ILE A 73 -4.64 10.34 -2.78
C ILE A 73 -5.55 11.55 -3.01
N LYS A 74 -6.50 11.84 -2.11
CA LYS A 74 -7.40 13.00 -2.24
C LYS A 74 -6.63 14.31 -2.25
N GLU A 75 -5.68 14.50 -1.33
CA GLU A 75 -4.85 15.71 -1.28
C GLU A 75 -3.97 15.83 -2.53
N MET A 76 -3.38 14.73 -3.00
CA MET A 76 -2.54 14.72 -4.20
C MET A 76 -3.31 15.06 -5.47
N LEU A 77 -4.53 14.55 -5.63
CA LEU A 77 -5.40 14.91 -6.75
C LEU A 77 -5.70 16.42 -6.74
N HIS A 78 -5.96 16.99 -5.56
CA HIS A 78 -6.18 18.43 -5.44
C HIS A 78 -4.90 19.25 -5.77
N LYS A 79 -3.76 18.93 -5.15
CA LYS A 79 -2.48 19.67 -5.33
C LYS A 79 -1.91 19.57 -6.74
N SER A 80 -2.13 18.44 -7.41
CA SER A 80 -1.60 18.19 -8.75
C SER A 80 -2.57 18.56 -9.87
N PHE A 81 -3.76 19.11 -9.56
CA PHE A 81 -4.85 19.31 -10.53
C PHE A 81 -5.18 18.02 -11.29
N ASN A 82 -5.36 16.92 -10.56
CA ASN A 82 -5.65 15.58 -11.05
C ASN A 82 -4.57 14.98 -11.97
N ARG A 83 -3.31 15.44 -11.89
CA ARG A 83 -2.21 14.94 -12.72
C ARG A 83 -1.29 13.92 -12.05
N GLN A 84 -1.43 13.73 -10.74
CA GLN A 84 -0.66 12.74 -9.99
C GLN A 84 -1.55 12.02 -8.99
N ARG A 85 -1.57 10.69 -9.08
CA ARG A 85 -2.31 9.81 -8.17
C ARG A 85 -1.37 8.74 -7.62
N PRO A 86 -1.04 8.76 -6.32
CA PRO A 86 -0.29 7.67 -5.70
C PRO A 86 -1.01 6.33 -5.82
N TRP A 87 -0.24 5.24 -5.88
CA TRP A 87 -0.76 3.88 -5.99
C TRP A 87 -0.12 2.97 -4.93
N ILE A 88 -0.87 2.02 -4.37
CA ILE A 88 -0.39 1.05 -3.39
C ILE A 88 -0.70 -0.37 -3.86
N ASN A 89 0.29 -1.24 -3.74
CA ASN A 89 0.16 -2.68 -3.90
C ASN A 89 0.55 -3.35 -2.59
N SER A 90 -0.38 -4.05 -1.94
CA SER A 90 -0.15 -4.63 -0.62
C SER A 90 -0.72 -6.03 -0.49
N CYS A 91 -0.05 -6.87 0.29
CA CYS A 91 -0.54 -8.16 0.76
C CYS A 91 -0.67 -8.20 2.30
N LEU A 92 -0.91 -7.03 2.92
CA LEU A 92 -1.19 -6.95 4.35
C LEU A 92 -2.47 -7.76 4.64
N THR A 93 -2.40 -8.63 5.63
CA THR A 93 -3.55 -9.45 6.07
C THR A 93 -4.24 -8.86 7.28
N GLU A 94 -3.56 -7.96 7.99
CA GLU A 94 -4.06 -7.24 9.16
C GLU A 94 -3.87 -5.73 8.97
N PRO A 95 -4.69 -4.88 9.62
CA PRO A 95 -4.52 -3.45 9.56
C PRO A 95 -3.15 -3.00 10.08
N PHE A 96 -2.45 -2.18 9.28
CA PHE A 96 -1.19 -1.58 9.69
C PHE A 96 -1.40 -0.16 10.20
N TYR A 97 -0.76 0.17 11.33
CA TYR A 97 -0.78 1.50 11.92
C TYR A 97 0.66 2.00 12.07
N PHE A 98 0.98 3.16 11.50
CA PHE A 98 2.29 3.78 11.69
C PHE A 98 2.51 4.22 13.13
N LYS A 99 1.44 4.70 13.76
CA LYS A 99 1.44 5.13 15.15
C LYS A 99 0.24 4.49 15.85
N LYS A 100 0.50 3.44 16.63
CA LYS A 100 -0.48 2.91 17.57
C LYS A 100 -0.64 3.95 18.69
N GLY A 101 -1.87 4.35 18.98
CA GLY A 101 -2.19 5.11 20.19
C GLY A 101 -1.90 4.25 21.42
N LEU A 102 -1.51 4.91 22.51
CA LEU A 102 -1.36 4.29 23.83
C LEU A 102 -2.71 3.85 24.39
#